data_AF-A0A2U3HZ70-F1
#
_entry.id   AF-A0A2U3HZ70-F1
#
_cell.length_a   1.000
_cell.length_b   1.000
_cell.length_c   1.000
_cell.angle_alpha   90.00
_cell.angle_beta   90.00
_cell.angle_gamma   90.00
#
_symmetry.space_group_name_H-M   'P 1'
#
loop_
_entity.id
_entity.type
_entity.pdbx_description
1 polymer ?
#
loop_
_entity_poly.entity_id
_entity_poly.type
_entity_poly.pdbx_seq_one_letter_code
_entity_poly.pdbx_strand_id
1 'polypeptide(L)'
;MSMPRSAATGAMTLLTEYDDASGQEVRSLRLEPAADGKAVLLIEIDERKPGIHREVRYEITPAELIAAIRAHGAELPGEQHSR
;
A
#
# COMPACT_ATOMS: atom_id res chain seq x y z
N MET A 1 -0.63 33.23 -10.35
CA MET A 1 -0.60 31.83 -10.86
C MET A 1 -0.38 30.92 -9.68
N SER A 2 -1.37 30.08 -9.32
CA SER A 2 -1.18 29.04 -8.31
C SER A 2 -0.28 27.97 -8.91
N MET A 3 0.80 27.60 -8.22
CA MET A 3 1.58 26.42 -8.61
C MET A 3 0.66 25.19 -8.56
N PRO A 4 0.75 24.26 -9.52
CA PRO A 4 0.09 22.97 -9.37
C PRO A 4 0.68 22.31 -8.11
N ARG A 5 -0.18 21.85 -7.20
CA ARG A 5 0.28 20.94 -6.13
C ARG A 5 1.03 19.81 -6.83
N SER A 6 2.30 19.61 -6.48
CA SER A 6 3.07 18.48 -6.99
C SER A 6 2.22 17.22 -6.80
N ALA A 7 2.00 16.44 -7.86
CA ALA A 7 1.38 15.14 -7.73
C ALA A 7 2.15 14.39 -6.64
N ALA A 8 1.43 13.83 -5.66
CA ALA A 8 2.08 13.04 -4.63
C ALA A 8 2.81 11.88 -5.33
N THR A 9 4.08 11.66 -4.99
CA THR A 9 4.94 10.67 -5.65
C THR A 9 5.45 9.64 -4.65
N GLY A 10 5.58 8.39 -5.08
CA GLY A 10 6.17 7.31 -4.31
C GLY A 10 5.35 6.03 -4.43
N ALA A 11 6.00 4.88 -4.34
CA ALA A 11 5.32 3.59 -4.24
C ALA A 11 6.06 2.73 -3.22
N MET A 12 5.32 2.03 -2.38
CA MET A 12 5.86 1.07 -1.42
C MET A 12 5.28 -0.31 -1.70
N THR A 13 6.13 -1.29 -1.94
CA THR A 13 5.70 -2.70 -1.96
C THR A 13 5.62 -3.19 -0.52
N LEU A 14 4.44 -3.64 -0.10
CA LEU A 14 4.16 -4.14 1.25
C LEU A 14 4.30 -5.67 1.33
N LEU A 15 3.97 -6.37 0.26
CA LEU A 15 4.07 -7.83 0.17
C LEU A 15 4.39 -8.23 -1.28
N THR A 16 5.23 -9.24 -1.41
CA THR A 16 5.47 -9.96 -2.66
C THR A 16 5.40 -11.46 -2.38
N GLU A 17 4.72 -12.20 -3.24
CA GLU A 17 4.65 -13.66 -3.25
C GLU A 17 5.29 -14.16 -4.54
N TYR A 18 6.10 -15.21 -4.44
CA TYR A 18 6.74 -15.85 -5.58
C TYR A 18 6.23 -17.28 -5.74
N ASP A 19 6.12 -17.75 -6.97
CA ASP A 19 5.87 -19.15 -7.26
C ASP A 19 7.15 -19.97 -7.04
N ASP A 20 7.06 -21.01 -6.21
CA ASP A 20 8.23 -21.80 -5.79
C ASP A 20 8.92 -22.53 -6.95
N ALA A 21 8.17 -22.91 -8.00
CA ALA A 21 8.69 -23.70 -9.11
C ALA A 21 9.41 -22.83 -10.15
N SER A 22 8.86 -21.67 -10.46
CA SER A 22 9.35 -20.77 -11.51
C SER A 22 10.18 -19.59 -10.98
N GLY A 23 10.07 -19.29 -9.68
CA GLY A 23 10.67 -18.12 -9.04
C GLY A 23 10.07 -16.79 -9.52
N GLN A 24 8.95 -16.82 -10.25
CA GLN A 24 8.27 -15.62 -10.74
C GLN A 24 7.43 -14.99 -9.62
N GLU A 25 7.36 -13.66 -9.60
CA GLU A 25 6.39 -12.96 -8.77
C GLU A 25 4.98 -13.32 -9.26
N VAL A 26 4.12 -13.76 -8.33
CA VAL A 26 2.74 -14.13 -8.63
C VAL A 26 1.71 -13.31 -7.85
N ARG A 27 2.15 -12.50 -6.90
CA ARG A 27 1.29 -11.54 -6.20
C ARG A 27 2.12 -10.40 -5.63
N SER A 28 1.58 -9.19 -5.72
CA SER A 28 2.09 -8.05 -4.96
C SER A 28 0.99 -7.21 -4.36
N LEU A 29 1.32 -6.60 -3.21
CA LEU A 29 0.51 -5.60 -2.54
C LEU A 29 1.31 -4.31 -2.46
N ARG A 30 0.80 -3.22 -3.02
CA ARG A 30 1.50 -1.95 -3.15
C ARG A 30 0.67 -0.80 -2.56
N LEU A 31 1.34 0.16 -1.96
CA LEU A 31 0.77 1.39 -1.46
C LEU A 31 1.25 2.56 -2.31
N GLU A 32 0.32 3.29 -2.93
CA GLU A 32 0.61 4.38 -3.87
C GLU A 32 -0.26 5.61 -3.60
N PRO A 33 0.20 6.84 -3.86
CA PRO A 33 -0.67 8.01 -3.82
C PRO A 33 -1.66 7.99 -4.99
N ALA A 34 -2.91 8.40 -4.73
CA ALA A 34 -3.85 8.68 -5.80
C ALA A 34 -3.41 9.92 -6.60
N ALA A 35 -3.71 9.94 -7.90
CA ALA A 35 -3.30 11.01 -8.82
C ALA A 35 -3.84 12.40 -8.42
N ASP A 36 -4.96 12.45 -7.70
CA ASP A 36 -5.57 13.69 -7.21
C ASP A 36 -4.93 14.22 -5.91
N GLY A 37 -4.03 13.45 -5.31
CA GLY A 37 -3.33 13.76 -4.07
C GLY A 37 -4.20 13.75 -2.81
N LYS A 38 -5.42 13.21 -2.87
CA LYS A 38 -6.36 13.21 -1.73
C LYS A 38 -6.41 11.88 -1.00
N ALA A 39 -6.06 10.80 -1.68
CA ALA A 39 -6.12 9.45 -1.15
C ALA A 39 -4.80 8.69 -1.35
N VAL A 40 -4.73 7.53 -0.71
CA VAL A 40 -3.73 6.49 -0.93
C VAL A 40 -4.47 5.27 -1.46
N LEU A 41 -3.87 4.59 -2.43
CA LEU A 41 -4.35 3.36 -3.03
C LEU A 41 -3.57 2.19 -2.47
N LEU A 42 -4.28 1.19 -1.95
CA LEU A 42 -3.75 -0.15 -1.71
C LEU A 42 -4.10 -1.00 -2.94
N ILE A 43 -3.08 -1.37 -3.71
CA ILE A 43 -3.23 -2.08 -4.97
C ILE A 43 -2.74 -3.51 -4.78
N GLU A 44 -3.64 -4.47 -4.94
CA GLU A 44 -3.32 -5.89 -4.97
C GLU A 44 -3.33 -6.37 -6.42
N ILE A 45 -2.22 -6.95 -6.85
CA ILE A 45 -2.08 -7.67 -8.12
C ILE A 45 -1.92 -9.15 -7.78
N ASP A 46 -2.79 -10.01 -8.31
CA ASP A 46 -2.78 -11.45 -8.11
C ASP A 46 -2.76 -12.17 -9.47
N GLU A 47 -1.68 -12.91 -9.70
CA GLU A 47 -1.38 -13.69 -10.90
C GLU A 47 -1.11 -15.17 -10.58
N ARG A 48 -1.46 -15.64 -9.38
CA ARG A 48 -1.23 -17.04 -8.95
C ARG A 48 -1.90 -18.07 -9.84
N LYS A 49 -2.96 -17.68 -10.55
CA LYS A 49 -3.59 -18.54 -11.56
C LYS A 49 -3.01 -18.23 -12.94
N PRO A 50 -2.38 -19.20 -13.63
CA PRO A 50 -1.79 -18.98 -14.94
C PRO A 50 -2.78 -18.35 -15.94
N GLY A 51 -2.35 -17.29 -16.60
CA GLY A 51 -3.14 -16.55 -17.58
C GLY A 51 -4.23 -15.65 -17.01
N ILE A 52 -4.32 -15.50 -15.68
CA ILE A 52 -5.25 -14.57 -15.04
C ILE A 52 -4.47 -13.47 -14.34
N HIS A 53 -4.69 -12.23 -14.78
CA HIS A 53 -4.27 -11.04 -14.07
C HIS A 53 -5.47 -10.44 -13.33
N ARG A 54 -5.39 -10.39 -12.00
CA ARG A 54 -6.44 -9.79 -11.17
C ARG A 54 -5.87 -8.62 -10.40
N GLU A 55 -6.33 -7.42 -10.74
CA GLU A 55 -5.98 -6.20 -10.04
C GLU A 55 -7.17 -5.67 -9.24
N VAL A 56 -6.95 -5.41 -7.95
CA VAL A 56 -7.93 -4.77 -7.07
C VAL A 56 -7.29 -3.53 -6.46
N ARG A 57 -8.00 -2.41 -6.52
CA ARG A 57 -7.57 -1.13 -5.95
C ARG A 57 -8.53 -0.73 -4.83
N TYR A 58 -8.00 -0.52 -3.64
CA TYR A 58 -8.74 0.01 -2.50
C TYR A 58 -8.27 1.43 -2.22
N GLU A 59 -9.21 2.35 -2.11
CA GLU A 59 -8.93 3.74 -1.78
C GLU A 59 -9.12 3.98 -0.28
N ILE A 60 -8.18 4.68 0.34
CA ILE A 60 -8.24 5.09 1.74
C ILE A 60 -7.65 6.49 1.89
N THR A 61 -8.24 7.33 2.73
CA THR A 61 -7.62 8.63 3.02
C THR A 61 -6.38 8.47 3.89
N PRO A 62 -5.40 9.38 3.84
CA PRO A 62 -4.25 9.33 4.73
C PRO A 62 -4.64 9.33 6.22
N ALA A 63 -5.69 10.05 6.59
CA ALA A 63 -6.18 10.12 7.97
C ALA A 63 -6.74 8.78 8.45
N GLU A 64 -7.55 8.11 7.62
CA GLU A 64 -8.08 6.78 7.93
C GLU A 64 -6.99 5.73 8.01
N LEU A 65 -6.01 5.77 7.10
CA LEU A 65 -4.87 4.86 7.15
C LEU A 65 -4.06 5.03 8.44
N ILE A 66 -3.74 6.28 8.83
CA ILE A 66 -3.06 6.57 10.09
C ILE A 66 -3.90 6.11 11.29
N ALA A 67 -5.21 6.35 11.27
CA ALA A 67 -6.12 5.92 12.33
C ALA A 67 -6.14 4.39 12.47
N ALA A 68 -6.21 3.65 11.36
CA ALA A 68 -6.15 2.20 11.35
C ALA A 68 -4.81 1.68 11.89
N ILE A 69 -3.69 2.28 11.47
CA ILE A 69 -2.35 1.95 12.00
C ILE A 69 -2.28 2.24 13.50
N ARG A 70 -2.84 3.35 14.00
CA ARG A 70 -2.84 3.65 15.44
C ARG A 70 -3.74 2.73 16.26
N ALA A 71 -4.86 2.30 15.70
CA ALA A 71 -5.80 1.42 16.39
C ALA A 71 -5.33 -0.03 16.47
N HIS A 72 -4.55 -0.48 15.48
CA HIS A 72 -4.15 -1.89 15.32
C HIS A 72 -2.64 -2.13 15.37
N GLY A 73 -1.84 -1.09 15.19
CA GLY A 73 -0.39 -1.14 15.34
C GLY A 73 -0.07 -1.27 16.81
N ALA A 74 0.40 -2.46 17.19
CA ALA A 74 0.94 -2.69 18.52
C ALA A 74 2.06 -1.68 18.81
N GLU A 75 2.06 -1.10 20.01
CA GLU A 75 3.29 -0.52 20.55
C GLU A 75 4.37 -1.61 20.47
N LEU A 76 5.47 -1.32 19.79
CA LEU A 76 6.64 -2.19 19.87
C LEU A 76 7.03 -2.26 21.35
N PRO A 77 7.16 -3.45 21.97
CA PRO A 77 7.54 -3.55 23.37
C PRO A 77 8.88 -2.83 23.58
N GLY A 78 8.86 -1.65 24.21
CA GLY A 78 10.06 -0.84 24.47
C GLY A 78 9.91 0.67 24.26
N GLU A 79 8.94 1.15 23.49
CA GLU A 79 8.74 2.60 23.30
C GLU A 79 7.74 3.18 24.30
N GLN A 80 8.15 3.32 25.56
CA GLN A 80 7.43 4.21 26.48
C GLN A 80 7.62 5.66 26.02
N HIS A 81 6.65 6.18 25.27
CA HIS A 81 6.53 7.61 25.06
C HIS A 81 6.12 8.25 26.39
N SER A 82 7.13 8.71 27.14
CA SER A 82 6.96 9.49 28.35
C SER A 82 6.05 10.68 28.03
N ARG A 83 4.90 10.71 28.69
CA ARG A 83 3.86 11.71 28.54
C ARG A 83 4.28 13.06 29.12
#